data_AF-A0A7V6W689-F1
#
_entry.id   AF-A0A7V6W689-F1
#
_cell.length_a   1.000
_cell.length_b   1.000
_cell.length_c   1.000
_cell.angle_alpha   90.00
_cell.angle_beta   90.00
_cell.angle_gamma   90.00
#
_symmetry.space_group_name_H-M   'P 1'
#
loop_
_entity.id
_entity.type
_entity.pdbx_description
1 polymer ?
#
loop_
_entity_poly.entity_id
_entity_poly.type
_entity_poly.pdbx_seq_one_letter_code
_entity_poly.pdbx_strand_id
1 'polypeptide(L)'
;ERMTVCNMGTELGSMITLFGEEEPETDVMRTLTVNLSELKPQIACPFSPVNVKPVAEVAGTPITQVAVGSCTNGRLNDIEQVYNVLKDRKVASHVNMLVFPASRDIQNEMDRRGWSEVIRNAGATILNPGCGPCFGAHEGLVSPRDVVVSSTNRNFPGRMGSTEAQIYLASPLTATLSAVKGEIVEPGAENV
;
A
#
# COMPACT_ATOMS: atom_id res chain seq x y z
N GLU A 1 -11.97 -3.29 -1.01
CA GLU A 1 -11.98 -2.83 0.40
C GLU A 1 -12.18 -3.96 1.40
N ARG A 2 -13.32 -4.67 1.45
CA ARG A 2 -13.53 -5.80 2.37
C ARG A 2 -12.40 -6.84 2.36
N MET A 3 -11.94 -7.22 1.16
CA MET A 3 -10.81 -8.14 0.99
C MET A 3 -9.52 -7.66 1.68
N THR A 4 -9.24 -6.35 1.67
CA THR A 4 -8.05 -5.76 2.30
C THR A 4 -8.09 -5.96 3.81
N VAL A 5 -9.24 -5.66 4.43
CA VAL A 5 -9.43 -5.84 5.88
C VAL A 5 -9.34 -7.32 6.26
N CYS A 6 -10.00 -8.21 5.50
CA CYS A 6 -9.88 -9.66 5.71
C CYS A 6 -8.44 -10.16 5.59
N ASN A 7 -7.72 -9.71 4.56
CA ASN A 7 -6.34 -10.11 4.31
C ASN A 7 -5.40 -9.72 5.45
N MET A 8 -5.61 -8.55 6.04
CA MET A 8 -4.80 -8.04 7.17
C MET A 8 -5.13 -8.74 8.50
N GLY A 9 -6.27 -9.42 8.62
CA GLY A 9 -6.64 -10.05 9.89
C GLY A 9 -5.69 -11.16 10.35
N THR A 10 -5.01 -11.85 9.42
CA THR A 10 -3.94 -12.81 9.78
C THR A 10 -2.75 -12.13 10.46
N GLU A 11 -2.47 -10.86 10.17
CA GLU A 11 -1.39 -10.11 10.83
C GLU A 11 -1.75 -9.73 12.28
N LEU A 12 -3.03 -9.85 12.67
CA LEU A 12 -3.50 -9.78 14.06
C LEU A 12 -3.51 -11.16 14.75
N GLY A 13 -3.07 -12.23 14.07
CA GLY A 13 -3.14 -13.60 14.56
C GLY A 13 -4.50 -14.28 14.34
N SER A 14 -5.38 -13.69 13.55
CA SER A 14 -6.66 -14.33 13.22
C SER A 14 -6.45 -15.55 12.30
N MET A 15 -7.13 -16.65 12.62
CA MET A 15 -7.17 -17.83 11.75
C MET A 15 -7.95 -17.54 10.46
N ILE A 16 -9.12 -16.90 10.59
CA ILE A 16 -10.01 -16.54 9.47
C ILE A 16 -10.61 -15.18 9.80
N THR A 17 -10.60 -14.28 8.83
CA THR A 17 -11.31 -13.00 8.93
C THR A 17 -12.35 -12.92 7.84
N LEU A 18 -13.57 -12.60 8.22
CA LEU A 18 -14.74 -12.53 7.34
C LEU A 18 -15.50 -11.23 7.58
N PHE A 19 -16.16 -10.72 6.53
CA PHE A 19 -17.22 -9.73 6.69
C PHE A 19 -18.52 -10.52 6.80
N GLY A 20 -19.16 -10.43 7.97
CA GLY A 20 -20.43 -11.10 8.23
C GLY A 20 -21.63 -10.42 7.54
N GLU A 21 -22.80 -10.98 7.78
CA GLU A 21 -24.10 -10.41 7.39
C GLU A 21 -24.51 -9.29 8.38
N GLU A 22 -25.70 -8.71 8.20
CA GLU A 22 -26.12 -7.49 8.91
C GLU A 22 -26.27 -7.66 10.44
N GLU A 23 -26.51 -8.88 10.93
CA GLU A 23 -26.66 -9.15 12.37
C GLU A 23 -25.34 -9.56 13.03
N PRO A 24 -24.93 -8.89 14.13
CA PRO A 24 -23.72 -9.26 14.86
C PRO A 24 -23.85 -10.63 15.54
N GLU A 25 -22.78 -11.42 15.47
CA GLU A 25 -22.65 -12.67 16.23
C GLU A 25 -22.80 -12.42 17.74
N THR A 26 -23.63 -13.21 18.40
CA THR A 26 -23.93 -13.04 19.83
C THR A 26 -23.00 -13.82 20.75
N ASP A 27 -22.42 -14.92 20.27
CA ASP A 27 -21.45 -15.74 21.03
C ASP A 27 -20.01 -15.35 20.62
N VAL A 28 -19.53 -14.23 21.14
CA VAL A 28 -18.20 -13.69 20.85
C VAL A 28 -17.39 -13.47 22.12
N MET A 29 -16.10 -13.81 22.06
CA MET A 29 -15.17 -13.56 23.17
C MET A 29 -15.00 -12.06 23.46
N ARG A 30 -15.03 -11.22 22.41
CA ARG A 30 -14.84 -9.78 22.49
C ARG A 30 -15.47 -9.07 21.31
N THR A 31 -16.15 -7.95 21.57
CA THR A 31 -16.62 -7.01 20.56
C THR A 31 -15.75 -5.76 20.57
N LEU A 32 -15.36 -5.28 19.39
CA LEU A 32 -14.62 -4.04 19.19
C LEU A 32 -15.43 -3.13 18.25
N THR A 33 -15.75 -1.93 18.73
CA THR A 33 -16.43 -0.91 17.92
C THR A 33 -15.40 0.06 17.37
N VAL A 34 -15.41 0.28 16.06
CA VAL A 34 -14.52 1.23 15.38
C VAL A 34 -15.36 2.34 14.76
N ASN A 35 -15.15 3.59 15.19
CA ASN A 35 -15.79 4.75 14.58
C ASN A 35 -15.01 5.17 13.32
N LEU A 36 -15.56 4.89 12.14
CA LEU A 36 -14.92 5.20 10.86
C LEU A 36 -14.79 6.71 10.60
N SER A 37 -15.68 7.54 11.17
CA SER A 37 -15.65 9.00 10.99
C SER A 37 -14.49 9.67 11.73
N GLU A 38 -13.94 9.01 12.75
CA GLU A 38 -12.80 9.50 13.53
C GLU A 38 -11.48 8.89 13.06
N LEU A 39 -11.53 7.90 12.15
CA LEU A 39 -10.36 7.18 11.68
C LEU A 39 -9.55 8.04 10.72
N LYS A 40 -8.42 8.54 11.20
CA LYS A 40 -7.43 9.26 10.38
C LYS A 40 -6.62 8.29 9.52
N PRO A 41 -5.97 8.75 8.43
CA PRO A 41 -5.02 7.94 7.68
C PRO A 41 -3.97 7.32 8.60
N GLN A 42 -3.77 6.00 8.47
CA GLN A 42 -2.84 5.23 9.28
C GLN A 42 -1.65 4.73 8.46
N ILE A 43 -0.52 4.50 9.13
CA ILE A 43 0.68 3.90 8.55
C ILE A 43 1.32 2.95 9.56
N ALA A 44 1.62 1.72 9.13
CA ALA A 44 2.39 0.79 9.95
C ALA A 44 3.88 1.08 9.75
N CYS A 45 4.54 1.49 10.83
CA CYS A 45 5.96 1.80 10.85
C CYS A 45 6.80 0.51 10.95
N PRO A 46 8.05 0.53 10.46
CA PRO A 46 8.97 -0.58 10.69
C PRO A 46 9.11 -0.87 12.20
N PHE A 47 9.36 -2.11 12.63
CA PHE A 47 9.48 -3.34 11.84
C PHE A 47 8.33 -4.31 12.13
N SER A 48 7.10 -3.79 12.25
CA SER A 48 5.94 -4.62 12.59
C SER A 48 4.64 -4.06 11.99
N PRO A 49 3.76 -4.90 11.41
CA PRO A 49 2.47 -4.46 10.90
C PRO A 49 1.55 -3.87 11.98
N VAL A 50 1.77 -4.23 13.25
CA VAL A 50 1.00 -3.71 14.38
C VAL A 50 1.58 -2.42 14.98
N ASN A 51 2.75 -1.95 14.51
CA ASN A 51 3.33 -0.67 14.92
C ASN A 51 2.68 0.49 14.14
N VAL A 52 1.39 0.73 14.39
CA VAL A 52 0.58 1.67 13.63
C VAL A 52 0.60 3.06 14.26
N LYS A 53 0.76 4.09 13.42
CA LYS A 53 0.67 5.51 13.80
C LYS A 53 -0.21 6.28 12.79
N PRO A 54 -0.79 7.43 13.19
CA PRO A 54 -1.31 8.39 12.23
C PRO A 54 -0.22 8.80 11.21
N VAL A 55 -0.58 8.94 9.93
CA VAL A 55 0.39 9.32 8.89
C VAL A 55 1.07 10.66 9.22
N ALA A 56 0.33 11.60 9.80
CA ALA A 56 0.83 12.91 10.24
C ALA A 56 2.10 12.83 11.10
N GLU A 57 2.26 11.80 11.94
CA GLU A 57 3.40 11.68 12.86
C GLU A 57 4.72 11.33 12.17
N VAL A 58 4.65 10.79 10.95
CA VAL A 58 5.84 10.39 10.16
C VAL A 58 5.90 11.11 8.82
N ALA A 59 5.02 12.09 8.61
CA ALA A 59 5.03 12.93 7.42
C ALA A 59 6.37 13.67 7.28
N GLY A 60 6.85 13.83 6.05
CA GLY A 60 8.16 14.41 5.76
C GLY A 60 9.33 13.42 5.86
N THR A 61 9.09 12.14 6.20
CA THR A 61 10.14 11.11 6.15
C THR A 61 10.52 10.86 4.68
N PRO A 62 11.78 11.10 4.25
CA PRO A 62 12.19 10.86 2.87
C PRO A 62 12.10 9.39 2.48
N ILE A 63 11.73 9.13 1.23
CA ILE A 63 11.56 7.76 0.72
C ILE A 63 12.38 7.54 -0.55
N THR A 64 12.70 6.27 -0.83
CA THR A 64 13.47 5.89 -2.04
C THR A 64 12.69 4.95 -2.95
N GLN A 65 11.70 4.25 -2.42
CA GLN A 65 10.90 3.31 -3.19
C GLN A 65 9.44 3.29 -2.73
N VAL A 66 8.53 3.10 -3.69
CA VAL A 66 7.11 2.87 -3.44
C VAL A 66 6.68 1.60 -4.15
N ALA A 67 5.97 0.73 -3.45
CA ALA A 67 5.41 -0.50 -4.02
C ALA A 67 3.90 -0.56 -3.77
N VAL A 68 3.11 -0.24 -4.78
CA VAL A 68 1.64 -0.29 -4.74
C VAL A 68 1.13 -1.52 -5.47
N GLY A 69 0.22 -2.28 -4.86
CA GLY A 69 -0.38 -3.46 -5.45
C GLY A 69 -0.38 -4.69 -4.55
N SER A 70 -0.24 -5.87 -5.15
CA SER A 70 -0.26 -7.19 -4.49
C SER A 70 -1.66 -7.67 -4.06
N CYS A 71 -1.71 -8.78 -3.33
CA CYS A 71 -2.94 -9.40 -2.84
C CYS A 71 -3.72 -8.48 -1.90
N THR A 72 -3.06 -7.54 -1.21
CA THR A 72 -3.70 -6.62 -0.24
C THR A 72 -4.32 -5.38 -0.90
N ASN A 73 -3.62 -4.73 -1.85
CA ASN A 73 -4.11 -3.53 -2.54
C ASN A 73 -3.75 -3.38 -4.06
N GLY A 74 -3.88 -4.42 -4.89
CA GLY A 74 -3.76 -4.35 -6.36
C GLY A 74 -5.05 -4.53 -7.18
N ARG A 75 -6.25 -4.35 -6.61
CA ARG A 75 -7.51 -4.43 -7.38
C ARG A 75 -7.73 -3.16 -8.21
N LEU A 76 -8.73 -3.19 -9.09
CA LEU A 76 -9.03 -2.05 -9.97
C LEU A 76 -9.31 -0.74 -9.20
N ASN A 77 -10.05 -0.80 -8.09
CA ASN A 77 -10.31 0.37 -7.24
C ASN A 77 -9.06 0.90 -6.53
N ASP A 78 -8.08 0.02 -6.25
CA ASP A 78 -6.78 0.44 -5.70
C ASP A 78 -5.95 1.15 -6.78
N ILE A 79 -5.92 0.58 -8.00
CA ILE A 79 -5.21 1.18 -9.14
C ILE A 79 -5.86 2.47 -9.63
N GLU A 80 -7.18 2.59 -9.53
CA GLU A 80 -7.89 3.83 -9.86
C GLU A 80 -7.40 5.01 -9.01
N GLN A 81 -7.12 4.78 -7.72
CA GLN A 81 -6.52 5.80 -6.85
C GLN A 81 -5.13 6.19 -7.34
N VAL A 82 -4.31 5.21 -7.75
CA VAL A 82 -2.98 5.44 -8.33
C VAL A 82 -3.09 6.31 -9.58
N TYR A 83 -3.95 5.91 -10.51
CA TYR A 83 -4.21 6.65 -11.76
C TYR A 83 -4.67 8.08 -11.49
N ASN A 84 -5.64 8.27 -10.59
CA ASN A 84 -6.18 9.59 -10.28
C ASN A 84 -5.15 10.55 -9.70
N VAL A 85 -4.15 10.04 -8.96
CA VAL A 85 -3.03 10.87 -8.48
C VAL A 85 -2.03 11.15 -9.59
N LEU A 86 -1.70 10.15 -10.42
CA LEU A 86 -0.65 10.24 -11.43
C LEU A 86 -1.06 10.91 -12.75
N LYS A 87 -2.35 11.05 -13.04
CA LYS A 87 -2.82 11.65 -14.31
C LYS A 87 -2.32 13.07 -14.57
N ASP A 88 -2.10 13.84 -13.51
CA ASP A 88 -1.68 15.25 -13.58
C ASP A 88 -0.33 15.49 -12.87
N ARG A 89 0.36 14.43 -12.44
CA ARG A 89 1.55 14.51 -11.58
C ARG A 89 2.63 13.54 -12.03
N LYS A 90 3.86 13.75 -11.55
CA LYS A 90 4.99 12.84 -11.82
C LYS A 90 5.57 12.33 -10.50
N VAL A 91 6.06 11.10 -10.53
CA VAL A 91 6.83 10.50 -9.44
C VAL A 91 8.11 11.32 -9.24
N ALA A 92 8.50 11.53 -7.98
CA ALA A 92 9.74 12.22 -7.66
C ALA A 92 10.94 11.47 -8.28
N SER A 93 11.88 12.22 -8.87
CA SER A 93 12.97 11.63 -9.69
C SER A 93 13.91 10.69 -8.94
N HIS A 94 13.93 10.74 -7.61
CA HIS A 94 14.73 9.88 -6.74
C HIS A 94 13.94 8.71 -6.14
N VAL A 95 12.65 8.59 -6.47
CA VAL A 95 11.77 7.52 -5.99
C VAL A 95 11.51 6.52 -7.08
N ASN A 96 11.78 5.25 -6.81
CA ASN A 96 11.37 4.13 -7.65
C ASN A 96 9.92 3.75 -7.30
N MET A 97 8.95 4.07 -8.17
CA MET A 97 7.56 3.64 -7.96
C MET A 97 7.23 2.39 -8.79
N LEU A 98 6.79 1.34 -8.11
CA LEU A 98 6.44 0.04 -8.68
C LEU A 98 4.94 -0.23 -8.47
N VAL A 99 4.25 -0.64 -9.53
CA VAL A 99 2.81 -0.92 -9.54
C VAL A 99 2.56 -2.37 -9.94
N PHE A 100 1.89 -3.13 -9.06
CA PHE A 100 1.61 -4.56 -9.21
C PHE A 100 0.10 -4.82 -9.30
N PRO A 101 -0.47 -5.01 -10.50
CA PRO A 101 -1.86 -5.43 -10.64
C PRO A 101 -2.11 -6.77 -9.91
N ALA A 102 -3.24 -6.93 -9.25
CA ALA A 102 -3.52 -8.16 -8.48
C ALA A 102 -3.77 -9.38 -9.37
N SER A 103 -4.18 -9.17 -10.63
CA SER A 103 -4.39 -10.26 -11.60
C SER A 103 -4.22 -9.75 -13.03
N ARG A 104 -4.15 -10.71 -13.97
CA ARG A 104 -4.16 -10.43 -15.40
C ARG A 104 -5.41 -9.68 -15.85
N ASP A 105 -6.57 -9.98 -15.26
CA ASP A 105 -7.81 -9.30 -15.59
C ASP A 105 -7.77 -7.82 -15.19
N ILE A 106 -7.20 -7.52 -14.01
CA ILE A 106 -6.97 -6.14 -13.58
C ILE A 106 -6.02 -5.43 -14.54
N GLN A 107 -4.90 -6.05 -14.90
CA GLN A 107 -3.95 -5.46 -15.84
C GLN A 107 -4.60 -5.16 -17.20
N ASN A 108 -5.33 -6.13 -17.76
CA ASN A 108 -6.06 -5.95 -19.03
C ASN A 108 -7.11 -4.84 -18.96
N GLU A 109 -7.76 -4.68 -17.81
CA GLU A 109 -8.74 -3.61 -17.58
C GLU A 109 -8.06 -2.23 -17.49
N MET A 110 -6.92 -2.14 -16.78
CA MET A 110 -6.11 -0.91 -16.74
C MET A 110 -5.67 -0.47 -18.14
N ASP A 111 -5.22 -1.43 -18.96
CA ASP A 111 -4.81 -1.18 -20.34
C ASP A 111 -5.98 -0.69 -21.19
N ARG A 112 -7.16 -1.36 -21.09
CA ARG A 112 -8.38 -0.94 -21.80
C ARG A 112 -8.86 0.46 -21.42
N ARG A 113 -8.63 0.89 -20.18
CA ARG A 113 -8.96 2.24 -19.69
C ARG A 113 -7.89 3.28 -20.01
N GLY A 114 -6.76 2.89 -20.59
CA GLY A 114 -5.62 3.78 -20.83
C GLY A 114 -4.86 4.19 -19.57
N TRP A 115 -5.14 3.59 -18.42
CA TRP A 115 -4.50 3.93 -17.15
C TRP A 115 -3.02 3.58 -17.15
N SER A 116 -2.66 2.47 -17.79
CA SER A 116 -1.28 2.00 -17.82
C SER A 116 -0.33 2.96 -18.54
N GLU A 117 -0.78 3.63 -19.59
CA GLU A 117 0.01 4.65 -20.29
C GLU A 117 0.26 5.85 -19.38
N VAL A 118 -0.78 6.35 -18.71
CA VAL A 118 -0.67 7.46 -17.77
C VAL A 118 0.28 7.14 -16.62
N ILE A 119 0.13 5.97 -15.99
CA ILE A 119 0.99 5.52 -14.89
C ILE A 119 2.46 5.44 -15.33
N ARG A 120 2.73 4.90 -16.53
CA ARG A 120 4.10 4.85 -17.09
C ARG A 120 4.64 6.24 -17.39
N ASN A 121 3.84 7.11 -18.00
CA ASN A 121 4.24 8.49 -18.36
C ASN A 121 4.51 9.35 -17.13
N ALA A 122 3.90 9.04 -15.98
CA ALA A 122 4.18 9.68 -14.71
C ALA A 122 5.51 9.23 -14.06
N GLY A 123 6.17 8.20 -14.60
CA GLY A 123 7.46 7.69 -14.12
C GLY A 123 7.36 6.42 -13.25
N ALA A 124 6.18 5.82 -13.12
CA ALA A 124 6.03 4.55 -12.41
C ALA A 124 6.26 3.35 -13.35
N THR A 125 6.81 2.26 -12.80
CA THR A 125 6.97 1.00 -13.52
C THR A 125 5.81 0.07 -13.18
N ILE A 126 5.11 -0.41 -14.20
CA ILE A 126 4.07 -1.44 -14.05
C ILE A 126 4.72 -2.80 -14.26
N LEU A 127 4.56 -3.69 -13.29
CA LEU A 127 5.11 -5.05 -13.32
C LEU A 127 4.02 -6.05 -13.70
N ASN A 128 4.42 -7.29 -13.99
CA ASN A 128 3.48 -8.39 -14.17
C ASN A 128 2.61 -8.59 -12.91
N PRO A 129 1.37 -9.09 -13.08
CA PRO A 129 0.53 -9.40 -11.94
C PRO A 129 1.21 -10.40 -11.02
N GLY A 130 1.26 -10.09 -9.72
CA GLY A 130 2.00 -10.89 -8.76
C GLY A 130 2.24 -10.19 -7.44
N CYS A 131 3.16 -10.77 -6.65
CA CYS A 131 3.49 -10.29 -5.32
C CYS A 131 4.79 -9.45 -5.26
N GLY A 132 5.56 -9.42 -6.35
CA GLY A 132 6.80 -8.64 -6.47
C GLY A 132 7.71 -8.77 -5.24
N PRO A 133 8.07 -7.66 -4.58
CA PRO A 133 9.00 -7.67 -3.45
C PRO A 133 8.37 -8.20 -2.16
N CYS A 134 7.06 -8.46 -2.11
CA CYS A 134 6.31 -8.73 -0.87
C CYS A 134 6.88 -9.86 -0.01
N PHE A 135 7.57 -10.84 -0.60
CA PHE A 135 8.25 -11.92 0.15
C PHE A 135 9.77 -11.97 -0.08
N GLY A 136 10.33 -10.93 -0.70
CA GLY A 136 11.78 -10.74 -0.81
C GLY A 136 12.49 -11.64 -1.82
N ALA A 137 11.79 -12.16 -2.83
CA ALA A 137 12.40 -13.06 -3.82
C ALA A 137 12.78 -12.41 -5.15
N HIS A 138 12.02 -11.43 -5.62
CA HIS A 138 12.26 -10.77 -6.91
C HIS A 138 11.55 -9.40 -6.97
N GLU A 139 11.82 -8.65 -8.04
CA GLU A 139 11.17 -7.39 -8.44
C GLU A 139 11.15 -6.32 -7.34
N GLY A 140 12.07 -5.35 -7.42
CA GLY A 140 12.08 -4.23 -6.47
C GLY A 140 12.67 -4.57 -5.11
N LEU A 141 13.65 -5.47 -5.06
CA LEU A 141 14.37 -5.78 -3.82
C LEU A 141 15.06 -4.54 -3.24
N VAL A 142 15.05 -4.45 -1.92
CA VAL A 142 15.51 -3.27 -1.19
C VAL A 142 16.91 -3.46 -0.62
N SER A 143 17.69 -2.40 -0.68
CA SER A 143 19.03 -2.27 -0.12
C SER A 143 18.99 -1.67 1.30
N PRO A 144 20.07 -1.74 2.10
CA PRO A 144 20.10 -1.22 3.46
C PRO A 144 19.70 0.26 3.63
N ARG A 145 19.89 1.08 2.59
CA ARG A 145 19.57 2.51 2.61
C ARG A 145 18.12 2.83 2.26
N ASP A 146 17.34 1.84 1.83
CA ASP A 146 16.02 2.10 1.27
C ASP A 146 14.97 2.33 2.35
N VAL A 147 14.16 3.35 2.08
CA VAL A 147 12.96 3.67 2.86
C VAL A 147 11.77 3.53 1.92
N VAL A 148 10.91 2.58 2.23
CA VAL A 148 9.89 2.06 1.32
C VAL A 148 8.52 2.37 1.88
N VAL A 149 7.60 2.88 1.05
CA VAL A 149 6.18 2.90 1.37
C VAL A 149 5.47 1.87 0.50
N SER A 150 4.81 0.91 1.11
CA SER A 150 4.16 -0.19 0.41
C SER A 150 2.70 -0.35 0.79
N SER A 151 1.87 -0.76 -0.17
CA SER A 151 0.49 -1.18 0.08
C SER A 151 0.34 -2.70 0.22
N THR A 152 1.41 -3.39 0.62
CA THR A 152 1.39 -4.79 1.01
C THR A 152 0.98 -4.92 2.48
N ASN A 153 1.09 -6.12 3.05
CA ASN A 153 0.61 -6.43 4.40
C ASN A 153 1.72 -6.69 5.44
N ARG A 154 3.00 -6.74 5.06
CA ARG A 154 4.10 -7.12 5.97
C ARG A 154 5.34 -6.25 5.80
N ASN A 155 5.95 -5.87 6.92
CA ASN A 155 7.13 -5.02 6.97
C ASN A 155 8.20 -5.48 8.00
N PHE A 156 8.23 -6.77 8.34
CA PHE A 156 9.30 -7.34 9.18
C PHE A 156 10.69 -7.16 8.54
N PRO A 157 11.79 -7.17 9.31
CA PRO A 157 13.13 -7.05 8.74
C PRO A 157 13.38 -8.15 7.71
N GLY A 158 13.92 -7.76 6.54
CA GLY A 158 14.26 -8.68 5.45
C GLY A 158 13.08 -9.04 4.55
N ARG A 159 11.88 -8.47 4.80
CA ARG A 159 10.67 -8.85 4.07
C ARG A 159 10.72 -8.57 2.58
N MET A 160 11.43 -7.53 2.16
CA MET A 160 11.60 -7.12 0.76
C MET A 160 13.04 -7.23 0.26
N GLY A 161 13.93 -7.91 1.00
CA GLY A 161 15.37 -7.96 0.69
C GLY A 161 16.21 -7.72 1.94
N SER A 162 16.86 -6.57 2.05
CA SER A 162 17.72 -6.24 3.19
C SER A 162 16.96 -6.20 4.53
N THR A 163 17.62 -6.68 5.59
CA THR A 163 17.14 -6.57 6.98
C THR A 163 17.25 -5.16 7.56
N GLU A 164 18.03 -4.29 6.93
CA GLU A 164 18.25 -2.90 7.37
C GLU A 164 17.30 -1.91 6.71
N ALA A 165 16.63 -2.31 5.61
CA ALA A 165 15.68 -1.46 4.92
C ALA A 165 14.44 -1.17 5.77
N GLN A 166 13.94 0.05 5.68
CA GLN A 166 12.76 0.51 6.43
C GLN A 166 11.52 0.40 5.55
N ILE A 167 10.55 -0.43 5.93
CA ILE A 167 9.31 -0.63 5.17
C ILE A 167 8.13 -0.10 5.98
N TYR A 168 7.43 0.88 5.42
CA TYR A 168 6.18 1.43 5.92
C TYR A 168 5.01 0.84 5.15
N LEU A 169 3.93 0.46 5.83
CA LEU A 169 2.71 -0.03 5.19
C LEU A 169 1.63 1.05 5.20
N ALA A 170 1.10 1.40 4.04
CA ALA A 170 0.09 2.44 3.89
C ALA A 170 -0.93 2.08 2.80
N SER A 171 -2.02 2.85 2.71
CA SER A 171 -2.98 2.70 1.61
C SER A 171 -2.35 3.07 0.25
N PRO A 172 -2.92 2.59 -0.88
CA PRO A 172 -2.49 3.01 -2.22
C PRO A 172 -2.44 4.52 -2.41
N LEU A 173 -3.42 5.24 -1.85
CA LEU A 173 -3.48 6.70 -1.92
C LEU A 173 -2.29 7.34 -1.20
N THR A 174 -2.05 6.98 0.08
CA THR A 174 -0.91 7.49 0.85
C THR A 174 0.42 7.17 0.17
N ALA A 175 0.58 5.93 -0.30
CA ALA A 175 1.79 5.48 -0.97
C ALA A 175 2.04 6.26 -2.28
N THR A 176 1.01 6.48 -3.09
CA THR A 176 1.14 7.19 -4.37
C THR A 176 1.40 8.68 -4.19
N LEU A 177 0.72 9.33 -3.24
CA LEU A 177 1.00 10.74 -2.90
C LEU A 177 2.44 10.91 -2.39
N SER A 178 2.90 9.95 -1.57
CA SER A 178 4.27 9.94 -1.09
C SER A 178 5.28 9.74 -2.24
N ALA A 179 4.96 8.90 -3.23
CA ALA A 179 5.79 8.70 -4.43
C ALA A 179 5.97 9.99 -5.24
N VAL A 180 4.90 10.77 -5.38
CA VAL A 180 4.94 12.07 -6.07
C VAL A 180 5.76 13.09 -5.29
N LYS A 181 5.62 13.12 -3.96
CA LYS A 181 6.33 14.09 -3.12
C LYS A 181 7.81 13.77 -2.91
N GLY A 182 8.17 12.49 -2.83
CA GLY A 182 9.52 12.03 -2.42
C GLY A 182 9.67 11.78 -0.92
N GLU A 183 8.60 11.93 -0.16
CA GLU A 183 8.56 11.73 1.30
C GLU A 183 7.17 11.25 1.71
N ILE A 184 7.02 10.72 2.92
CA ILE A 184 5.72 10.29 3.44
C ILE A 184 4.78 11.50 3.56
N VAL A 185 3.58 11.39 2.99
CA VAL A 185 2.56 12.45 3.03
C VAL A 185 1.22 11.92 3.53
N GLU A 186 0.56 12.69 4.37
CA GLU A 186 -0.83 12.45 4.78
C GLU A 186 -1.82 12.85 3.67
N PRO A 187 -2.69 11.94 3.20
CA PRO A 187 -3.76 12.30 2.27
C PRO A 187 -4.68 13.38 2.84
N GLY A 188 -5.00 14.40 2.04
CA GLY A 188 -5.89 15.50 2.45
C GLY A 188 -5.18 16.67 3.13
N ALA A 189 -3.87 16.58 3.40
CA ALA A 189 -3.07 17.76 3.69
C ALA A 189 -2.97 18.63 2.41
N GLU A 190 -3.00 19.96 2.55
CA GLU A 190 -2.98 20.96 1.45
C GLU A 190 -1.74 20.91 0.53
N ASN A 191 -0.88 19.90 0.65
CA ASN A 191 0.50 19.87 0.16
C ASN A 191 0.75 18.95 -1.05
N VAL A 192 -0.28 18.38 -1.70
CA VAL A 192 -0.14 17.58 -2.94
C VAL A 192 -1.28 17.80 -3.93
#